data_AF-A0A959KVF1-F1
#
_entry.id   AF-A0A959KVF1-F1
#
_cell.length_a   1.000
_cell.length_b   1.000
_cell.length_c   1.000
_cell.angle_alpha   90.00
_cell.angle_beta   90.00
_cell.angle_gamma   90.00
#
_symmetry.space_group_name_H-M   'P 1'
#
loop_
_entity.id
_entity.type
_entity.pdbx_description
1 polymer ?
#
loop_
_entity_poly.entity_id
_entity_poly.type
_entity_poly.pdbx_seq_one_letter_code
_entity_poly.pdbx_strand_id
1 'polypeptide(L)' 'RRLKKYYPVWLHTGATSGCRAYVALVPQTRTGVIVLSNSPYGLGGLGWQLLRMLNHDWKKRGNR' A
#
# COMPACT_ATOMS: atom_id res chain seq x y z
N ARG A 1 -20.37 -4.95 -19.37
CA ARG A 1 -19.13 -5.23 -18.59
C ARG A 1 -18.52 -3.90 -18.15
N ARG A 2 -18.50 -3.53 -16.86
CA ARG A 2 -17.73 -2.36 -16.38
C ARG A 2 -16.24 -2.71 -16.45
N LEU A 3 -15.46 -1.99 -17.26
CA LEU A 3 -14.00 -2.10 -17.26
C LEU A 3 -13.50 -1.68 -15.87
N LYS A 4 -12.74 -2.55 -15.19
CA LYS A 4 -12.04 -2.16 -13.96
C LYS A 4 -11.06 -1.04 -14.32
N LYS A 5 -11.23 0.15 -13.73
CA LYS A 5 -10.21 1.20 -13.79
C LYS A 5 -9.01 0.73 -12.98
N TYR A 6 -7.89 0.52 -13.65
CA TYR A 6 -6.61 0.32 -12.99
C TYR A 6 -5.97 1.69 -12.79
N TYR A 7 -5.64 2.03 -11.53
CA TYR A 7 -4.87 3.22 -11.23
C TYR A 7 -3.38 2.86 -11.14
N PRO A 8 -2.47 3.65 -11.73
CA PRO A 8 -1.05 3.43 -11.57
C PRO A 8 -0.65 3.57 -10.10
N VAL A 9 0.20 2.65 -9.64
CA VAL A 9 0.77 2.68 -8.30
C VAL A 9 2.25 3.01 -8.42
N TRP A 10 2.69 4.09 -7.80
CA TRP A 10 4.11 4.40 -7.68
C TRP A 10 4.64 3.68 -6.45
N LEU A 11 5.63 2.81 -6.63
CA LEU A 11 6.11 1.92 -5.59
C LEU A 11 7.64 1.90 -5.56
N HIS A 12 8.21 2.05 -4.37
CA HIS A 12 9.63 1.91 -4.13
C HIS A 12 9.88 1.16 -2.82
N THR A 13 10.89 0.30 -2.82
CA THR A 13 11.31 -0.44 -1.64
C THR A 13 12.80 -0.23 -1.39
N GLY A 14 13.16 -0.17 -0.11
CA GLY A 14 14.54 0.01 0.33
C GLY A 14 14.92 -1.03 1.38
N ALA A 15 16.19 -1.42 1.37
CA ALA A 15 16.73 -2.40 2.29
C ALA A 15 18.18 -2.06 2.64
N THR A 16 18.50 -2.10 3.94
CA THR A 16 19.88 -2.12 4.45
C THR A 16 20.11 -3.41 5.23
N SER A 17 21.27 -3.62 5.85
CA SER A 17 21.52 -4.82 6.66
C SER A 17 20.54 -4.98 7.83
N GLY A 18 20.07 -3.88 8.41
CA GLY A 18 19.17 -3.89 9.56
C GLY A 18 17.80 -3.28 9.34
N CYS A 19 17.53 -2.61 8.21
CA CYS A 19 16.28 -1.87 8.01
C CYS A 19 15.56 -2.26 6.71
N ARG A 20 14.24 -2.02 6.70
CA ARG A 20 13.39 -2.14 5.52
C ARG A 20 12.53 -0.88 5.37
N ALA A 21 12.33 -0.47 4.14
CA ALA A 21 11.45 0.63 3.76
C ALA A 21 10.53 0.21 2.62
N TYR A 22 9.29 0.65 2.67
CA TYR A 22 8.30 0.51 1.61
C TYR A 22 7.56 1.84 1.46
N VAL A 23 7.45 2.32 0.22
CA VAL A 23 6.70 3.53 -0.13
C VAL A 23 5.80 3.18 -1.30
N ALA A 24 4.50 3.40 -1.16
CA ALA A 24 3.55 3.28 -2.26
C ALA A 24 2.55 4.43 -2.28
N LEU A 25 2.27 4.95 -3.47
CA LEU A 25 1.40 6.10 -3.71
C LEU A 25 0.44 5.80 -4.86
N VAL A 26 -0.81 6.21 -4.71
CA VAL A 26 -1.85 6.17 -5.76
C VAL A 26 -2.41 7.59 -5.91
N PRO A 27 -1.85 8.42 -6.83
CA PRO A 27 -2.21 9.82 -6.95
C PRO A 27 -3.70 10.06 -7.21
N GLN A 28 -4.33 9.18 -7.99
CA GLN A 28 -5.74 9.30 -8.40
C GLN A 28 -6.71 9.21 -7.24
N THR A 29 -6.34 8.49 -6.18
CA THR A 29 -7.15 8.30 -4.97
C THR A 29 -6.57 9.01 -3.77
N ARG A 30 -5.51 9.81 -3.95
CA ARG A 30 -4.80 10.55 -2.90
C ARG A 30 -4.41 9.66 -1.71
N THR A 31 -4.07 8.40 -2.00
CA THR A 31 -3.73 7.41 -0.97
C THR A 31 -2.24 7.11 -1.04
N GLY A 32 -1.59 7.08 0.12
CA GLY A 32 -0.18 6.76 0.26
C GLY A 32 0.06 5.90 1.48
N VAL A 33 1.03 4.99 1.38
CA VAL A 33 1.49 4.13 2.47
C VAL A 33 3.00 4.19 2.53
N ILE A 34 3.53 4.50 3.71
CA ILE A 34 4.96 4.43 4.03
C ILE A 34 5.11 3.48 5.20
N VAL A 35 5.98 2.48 5.06
CA VAL A 35 6.32 1.54 6.13
C VAL A 35 7.82 1.55 6.32
N LEU A 36 8.25 1.78 7.55
CA LEU A 36 9.65 1.75 7.96
C LEU A 36 9.80 0.70 9.06
N SER A 37 10.87 -0.08 8.98
CA SER A 37 11.19 -1.11 9.97
C SER A 37 12.69 -1.08 10.27
N ASN A 38 13.03 -1.17 11.55
CA ASN A 38 14.42 -1.33 12.03
C ASN A 38 14.83 -2.82 12.13
N SER A 39 14.18 -3.68 11.36
CA SER A 39 14.45 -5.11 11.32
C SER A 39 14.88 -5.56 9.93
N PRO A 40 15.81 -6.54 9.82
CA PRO A 40 16.14 -7.17 8.54
C PRO A 40 14.99 -8.02 7.98
N TYR A 41 14.00 -8.39 8.80
CA TYR A 41 12.87 -9.19 8.35
C TYR A 41 12.03 -8.41 7.35
N GLY A 42 11.74 -9.05 6.22
CA GLY A 42 10.99 -8.44 5.13
C GLY A 42 9.57 -8.05 5.56
N LEU A 43 9.03 -7.02 4.91
CA LEU A 43 7.67 -6.52 5.19
C LEU A 43 6.56 -7.47 4.69
N GLY A 44 6.87 -8.63 4.10
CA GLY A 44 5.90 -9.69 3.80
C GLY A 44 4.70 -9.27 2.92
N GLY A 45 4.81 -8.19 2.14
CA GLY A 45 3.67 -7.62 1.40
C GLY A 45 2.69 -6.80 2.24
N LEU A 46 2.98 -6.56 3.52
CA LEU A 46 2.18 -5.75 4.44
C LEU A 46 1.91 -4.34 3.88
N GLY A 47 2.92 -3.69 3.30
CA GLY A 47 2.76 -2.38 2.65
C GLY A 47 1.70 -2.40 1.53
N TRP A 48 1.66 -3.47 0.74
CA TRP A 48 0.66 -3.65 -0.32
C TRP A 48 -0.74 -3.94 0.25
N GLN A 49 -0.83 -4.75 1.31
CA GLN A 49 -2.10 -5.02 1.99
C GLN A 49 -2.69 -3.74 2.60
N LEU A 50 -1.88 -2.93 3.28
CA LEU A 50 -2.29 -1.62 3.80
C LEU A 50 -2.78 -0.70 2.69
N LEU A 51 -2.04 -0.63 1.57
CA LEU A 51 -2.45 0.19 0.43
C LEU A 51 -3.81 -0.25 -0.11
N ARG A 52 -4.04 -1.55 -0.27
CA ARG A 52 -5.34 -2.07 -0.73
C ARG A 52 -6.47 -1.77 0.25
N MET A 53 -6.21 -1.85 1.55
CA MET A 53 -7.21 -1.54 2.57
C MET A 53 -7.60 -0.05 2.53
N LEU A 54 -6.63 0.85 2.47
CA LEU A 54 -6.87 2.29 2.45
C LEU A 54 -7.47 2.76 1.12
N ASN A 55 -7.03 2.20 0.00
CA ASN A 55 -7.41 2.64 -1.34
C ASN A 55 -8.78 2.11 -1.83
N HIS A 56 -9.46 1.26 -1.06
CA HIS A 56 -10.75 0.67 -1.44
C HIS A 56 -11.84 0.83 -0.38
N ASP A 57 -11.76 1.87 0.47
CA ASP A 57 -12.67 2.07 1.60
C ASP A 57 -12.80 0.78 2.44
N TRP A 58 -11.82 0.51 3.30
CA TRP A 58 -11.83 -0.66 4.23
C TRP A 58 -13.17 -0.83 4.98
N LYS A 59 -13.90 0.27 5.20
CA LYS A 59 -15.33 0.27 5.49
C LYS A 59 -16.11 0.50 4.20
N LYS A 60 -16.41 -0.56 3.45
CA LYS A 60 -17.70 -0.57 2.74
C LYS A 60 -18.73 -0.32 3.85
N ARG A 61 -19.32 0.88 3.88
CA ARG A 61 -20.39 1.23 4.82
C ARG A 61 -21.32 0.02 4.88
N GLY A 62 -21.52 -0.52 6.08
CA GLY A 62 -22.51 -1.56 6.27
C GLY A 62 -23.80 -1.05 5.64
N ASN A 63 -24.30 -1.76 4.63
CA ASN A 63 -25.65 -1.54 4.15
C ASN A 63 -26.57 -1.78 5.36
N ARG A 64 -27.03 -0.68 5.96
CA ARG A 64 -28.34 -0.60 6.57
C ARG A 64 -29.25 0.01 5.53
#